data_AF-A0A8S9TMM4-F1
#
_entry.id   AF-A0A8S9TMM4-F1
#
_cell.length_a   1.000
_cell.length_b   1.000
_cell.length_c   1.000
_cell.angle_alpha   90.00
_cell.angle_beta   90.00
_cell.angle_gamma   90.00
#
_symmetry.space_group_name_H-M   'P 1'
#
loop_
_entity.id
_entity.type
_entity.pdbx_description
1 polymer ?
#
loop_
_entity_poly.entity_id
_entity_poly.type
_entity_poly.pdbx_seq_one_letter_code
_entity_poly.pdbx_strand_id
1 'polypeptide(L)'
;MVGLRQENNFAKLRKHTGLLPVKRNVTHWSSTFTMIPRYIRIRSEIKKVETVEELIQTSAKHRKIFDLIKQRKKFESSCLRLQRDGTYMAEIQVMVDALIAEFPVLEGYSYDCAATCI
;
A
#
# COMPACT_ATOMS: atom_id res chain seq x y z
N MET A 1 -12.68 -5.91 1.70
CA MET A 1 -12.27 -7.12 0.94
C MET A 1 -12.55 -8.44 1.67
N VAL A 2 -12.93 -8.46 2.95
CA VAL A 2 -13.17 -9.74 3.67
C VAL A 2 -14.29 -10.56 3.01
N GLY A 3 -15.38 -9.92 2.58
CA GLY A 3 -16.50 -10.61 1.93
C GLY A 3 -16.18 -11.24 0.57
N LEU A 4 -15.15 -10.79 -0.14
CA LEU A 4 -14.69 -11.42 -1.39
C LEU A 4 -14.01 -12.77 -1.17
N ARG A 5 -13.59 -13.06 0.07
CA ARG A 5 -12.95 -14.32 0.44
C ARG A 5 -13.93 -15.38 0.91
N GLN A 6 -15.21 -15.04 1.06
CA GLN A 6 -16.24 -16.04 1.34
C GLN A 6 -16.33 -17.00 0.18
N GLU A 7 -16.49 -18.29 0.46
CA GLU A 7 -16.37 -19.39 -0.51
C GLU A 7 -17.27 -19.23 -1.73
N ASN A 8 -18.52 -18.79 -1.52
CA ASN A 8 -19.49 -18.53 -2.58
C ASN A 8 -19.07 -17.36 -3.49
N ASN A 9 -18.63 -16.25 -2.90
CA ASN A 9 -18.17 -15.08 -3.64
C ASN A 9 -16.85 -15.35 -4.36
N PHE A 10 -15.99 -16.13 -3.71
CA PHE A 10 -14.72 -16.60 -4.24
C PHE A 10 -14.93 -17.47 -5.48
N ALA A 11 -15.81 -18.47 -5.41
CA ALA A 11 -16.10 -19.35 -6.52
C ALA A 11 -16.63 -18.57 -7.74
N LYS A 12 -17.47 -17.56 -7.50
CA LYS A 12 -17.96 -16.67 -8.57
C LYS A 12 -16.86 -15.80 -9.16
N LEU A 13 -16.03 -15.17 -8.33
CA LEU A 13 -14.92 -14.32 -8.78
C LEU A 13 -13.86 -15.12 -9.56
N ARG A 14 -13.62 -16.38 -9.16
CA ARG A 14 -12.65 -17.28 -9.82
C ARG A 14 -13.01 -17.60 -11.27
N LYS A 15 -14.28 -17.48 -11.66
CA LYS A 15 -14.71 -17.61 -13.07
C LYS A 15 -14.21 -16.46 -13.95
N HIS A 16 -13.93 -15.30 -13.37
CA HIS A 16 -13.51 -14.10 -14.10
C HIS A 16 -12.02 -13.80 -13.93
N THR A 17 -11.39 -14.20 -12.82
CA THR A 17 -9.96 -13.96 -12.58
C THR A 17 -9.31 -15.04 -11.74
N GLY A 18 -8.06 -15.37 -12.06
CA GLY A 18 -7.19 -16.18 -11.20
C GLY A 18 -6.59 -15.40 -10.01
N LEU A 19 -6.81 -14.08 -9.94
CA LEU A 19 -6.27 -13.24 -8.88
C LEU A 19 -7.20 -13.18 -7.67
N LEU A 20 -6.61 -13.36 -6.49
CA LEU A 20 -7.33 -13.39 -5.23
C LEU A 20 -7.01 -12.19 -4.34
N PRO A 21 -7.96 -11.73 -3.50
CA PRO A 21 -7.68 -10.78 -2.44
C PRO A 21 -6.61 -11.31 -1.48
N VAL A 22 -5.53 -10.56 -1.29
CA VAL A 22 -4.49 -10.91 -0.31
C VAL A 22 -4.99 -10.61 1.10
N LYS A 23 -4.66 -11.49 2.06
CA LYS A 23 -4.93 -11.26 3.48
C LYS A 23 -3.89 -10.28 4.03
N ARG A 24 -4.36 -9.21 4.66
CA ARG A 24 -3.51 -8.31 5.44
C ARG A 24 -2.90 -9.13 6.58
N ASN A 25 -1.58 -9.14 6.65
CA ASN A 25 -0.80 -9.63 7.77
C ASN A 25 -0.41 -8.40 8.62
N VAL A 26 -0.87 -8.36 9.87
CA VAL A 26 -0.61 -7.22 10.77
C VAL A 26 0.87 -7.12 11.11
N THR A 27 1.53 -8.26 11.29
CA THR A 27 2.95 -8.36 11.64
C THR A 27 3.86 -8.01 10.46
N HIS A 28 3.41 -8.24 9.22
CA HIS A 28 4.22 -8.02 8.03
C HIS A 28 3.71 -6.82 7.22
N TRP A 29 4.37 -5.68 7.37
CA TRP A 29 3.95 -4.41 6.76
C TRP A 29 3.87 -4.47 5.23
N SER A 30 4.66 -5.34 4.58
CA SER A 30 4.59 -5.52 3.12
C SER A 30 3.31 -6.22 2.61
N SER A 31 2.52 -6.83 3.50
CA SER A 31 1.25 -7.44 3.11
C SER A 31 0.24 -6.40 2.62
N THR A 32 0.22 -5.22 3.24
CA THR A 32 -0.60 -4.08 2.80
C THR A 32 -0.12 -3.60 1.42
N PHE A 33 1.19 -3.58 1.22
CA PHE A 33 1.84 -3.19 -0.02
C PHE A 33 1.54 -4.11 -1.21
N THR A 34 1.28 -5.40 -0.98
CA THR A 34 0.88 -6.34 -2.03
C THR A 34 -0.63 -6.38 -2.25
N MET A 35 -1.42 -6.16 -1.19
CA MET A 35 -2.88 -6.19 -1.25
C MET A 35 -3.47 -5.06 -2.11
N ILE A 36 -2.99 -3.82 -1.96
CA ILE A 36 -3.60 -2.66 -2.62
C ILE A 36 -3.44 -2.70 -4.15
N PRO A 37 -2.26 -2.97 -4.73
CA PRO A 37 -2.12 -3.10 -6.19
C PRO A 37 -2.95 -4.25 -6.75
N ARG A 38 -3.09 -5.33 -5.99
CA ARG A 38 -3.91 -6.49 -6.39
C ARG A 38 -5.40 -6.16 -6.38
N TYR A 39 -5.87 -5.35 -5.42
CA TYR A 39 -7.24 -4.83 -5.44
C TYR A 39 -7.57 -4.07 -6.72
N ILE A 40 -6.69 -3.18 -7.19
CA ILE A 40 -6.92 -2.41 -8.42
C ILE A 40 -7.16 -3.34 -9.61
N ARG A 41 -6.35 -4.40 -9.72
CA ARG A 41 -6.47 -5.39 -10.81
C ARG A 41 -7.76 -6.20 -10.73
N ILE A 42 -8.21 -6.55 -9.52
CA ILE A 42 -9.42 -7.36 -9.34
C ILE A 42 -10.69 -6.49 -9.43
N ARG A 43 -10.60 -5.17 -9.22
CA ARG A 43 -11.76 -4.28 -9.18
C ARG A 43 -12.64 -4.34 -10.44
N SER A 44 -12.05 -4.43 -11.63
CA SER A 44 -12.82 -4.58 -12.88
C SER A 44 -13.61 -5.89 -12.93
N GLU A 45 -13.06 -6.93 -12.33
CA GLU A 45 -13.64 -8.27 -12.32
C GLU A 45 -14.73 -8.42 -11.26
N ILE A 46 -14.60 -7.71 -10.12
CA ILE A 46 -15.63 -7.68 -9.08
C ILE A 46 -16.93 -7.08 -9.64
N LYS A 47 -16.85 -6.07 -10.52
CA LYS A 47 -18.02 -5.47 -11.17
C LYS A 47 -18.84 -6.44 -12.01
N LYS A 48 -18.22 -7.54 -12.47
CA LYS A 48 -18.90 -8.55 -13.29
C LYS A 48 -19.72 -9.54 -12.45
N VAL A 49 -19.56 -9.49 -11.12
CA VAL A 49 -20.23 -10.39 -10.19
C VAL A 49 -21.23 -9.58 -9.36
N GLU A 50 -22.50 -9.64 -9.77
CA GLU A 50 -23.62 -8.88 -9.20
C GLU A 50 -23.71 -9.01 -7.66
N THR A 51 -23.50 -10.21 -7.11
CA THR A 51 -23.59 -10.46 -5.66
C THR A 51 -22.47 -9.83 -4.82
N VAL A 52 -21.48 -9.23 -5.47
CA VAL A 52 -20.27 -8.67 -4.82
C VAL A 52 -20.01 -7.23 -5.25
N GLU A 53 -20.90 -6.66 -6.07
CA GLU A 53 -20.79 -5.29 -6.56
C GLU A 53 -20.86 -4.27 -5.41
N GLU A 54 -21.72 -4.52 -4.42
CA GLU A 54 -21.83 -3.69 -3.21
C GLU A 54 -20.54 -3.64 -2.37
N LEU A 55 -19.66 -4.62 -2.53
CA LEU A 55 -18.36 -4.66 -1.85
C LEU A 55 -17.30 -3.78 -2.52
N ILE A 56 -17.62 -3.18 -3.67
CA ILE A 56 -16.75 -2.23 -4.36
C ILE A 56 -16.78 -0.90 -3.62
N GLN A 57 -15.60 -0.37 -3.32
CA GLN A 57 -15.52 0.95 -2.74
C GLN A 57 -15.94 2.03 -3.74
N THR A 58 -16.60 3.07 -3.21
CA THR A 58 -16.99 4.27 -3.96
C THR A 58 -15.83 4.81 -4.80
N SER A 59 -16.14 5.39 -5.96
CA SER A 59 -15.17 6.01 -6.87
C SER A 59 -14.20 6.97 -6.15
N ALA A 60 -14.69 7.78 -5.20
CA ALA A 60 -13.88 8.68 -4.39
C ALA A 60 -12.84 7.93 -3.52
N LYS A 61 -13.23 6.84 -2.87
CA LYS A 61 -12.30 5.99 -2.07
C LYS A 61 -11.27 5.31 -2.97
N HIS A 62 -11.68 4.89 -4.16
CA HIS A 62 -10.78 4.29 -5.15
C HIS A 62 -9.72 5.27 -5.65
N ARG A 63 -10.07 6.55 -5.88
CA ARG A 63 -9.10 7.61 -6.23
C ARG A 63 -8.07 7.80 -5.12
N LYS A 64 -8.52 7.94 -3.86
CA LYS A 64 -7.63 8.02 -2.69
C LYS A 64 -6.67 6.83 -2.61
N ILE A 65 -7.13 5.62 -2.90
CA ILE A 65 -6.27 4.43 -2.96
C ILE A 65 -5.20 4.55 -4.05
N PHE A 66 -5.56 5.07 -5.23
CA PHE A 66 -4.60 5.30 -6.31
C PHE A 66 -3.52 6.31 -5.91
N ASP A 67 -3.92 7.41 -5.26
CA ASP A 67 -2.99 8.43 -4.77
C ASP A 67 -2.03 7.85 -3.72
N LEU A 68 -2.55 7.05 -2.78
CA LEU A 68 -1.75 6.35 -1.77
C LEU A 68 -0.73 5.39 -2.40
N ILE A 69 -1.08 4.69 -3.49
CA ILE A 69 -0.12 3.82 -4.20
C ILE A 69 0.98 4.64 -4.87
N LYS A 70 0.64 5.80 -5.42
CA LYS A 70 1.63 6.69 -6.04
C LYS A 70 2.64 7.19 -5.00
N GLN A 71 2.16 7.63 -3.83
CA GLN A 71 3.01 8.01 -2.71
C GLN A 71 3.86 6.84 -2.24
N ARG A 72 3.24 5.67 -2.02
CA ARG A 72 3.94 4.43 -1.65
C ARG A 72 5.11 4.10 -2.58
N LYS A 73 4.93 4.19 -3.91
CA LYS A 73 5.99 3.85 -4.87
C LYS A 73 7.22 4.76 -4.74
N LYS A 74 7.02 6.02 -4.34
CA LYS A 74 8.13 6.95 -4.07
C LYS A 74 8.92 6.49 -2.84
N PHE A 75 8.22 6.19 -1.74
CA PHE A 75 8.85 5.62 -0.54
C PHE A 75 9.57 4.30 -0.81
N GLU A 76 8.95 3.39 -1.58
CA GLU A 76 9.57 2.11 -1.95
C GLU A 76 10.88 2.32 -2.71
N SER A 77 10.93 3.28 -3.65
CA SER A 77 12.18 3.64 -4.34
C SER A 77 13.25 4.18 -3.39
N SER A 78 12.88 5.02 -2.42
CA SER A 78 13.82 5.56 -1.43
C SER A 78 14.32 4.48 -0.47
N CYS A 79 13.44 3.62 0.05
CA CYS A 79 13.82 2.49 0.90
C CYS A 79 14.75 1.51 0.17
N LEU A 80 14.46 1.19 -1.09
CA LEU A 80 15.32 0.33 -1.90
C LEU A 80 16.68 0.96 -2.18
N ARG A 81 16.78 2.29 -2.27
CA ARG A 81 18.07 2.98 -2.37
C ARG A 81 18.84 2.85 -1.07
N LEU A 82 18.20 3.12 0.07
CA LEU A 82 18.78 3.03 1.41
C LEU A 82 19.31 1.62 1.74
N GLN A 83 18.66 0.58 1.23
CA GLN A 83 19.06 -0.82 1.44
C GLN A 83 20.26 -1.27 0.60
N ARG A 84 20.78 -0.43 -0.31
CA ARG A 84 21.95 -0.79 -1.11
C ARG A 84 23.23 -0.67 -0.28
N ASP A 85 24.12 -1.63 -0.47
CA ASP A 85 25.48 -1.55 0.05
C ASP A 85 26.19 -0.32 -0.52
N GLY A 86 26.88 0.42 0.35
CA GLY A 86 27.61 1.64 -0.03
C GLY A 86 26.81 2.94 0.01
N THR A 87 25.62 2.96 0.62
CA THR A 87 24.89 4.22 0.87
C THR A 87 25.56 5.00 2.02
N TYR A 88 26.12 6.17 1.71
CA TYR A 88 26.79 7.01 2.71
C TYR A 88 25.80 7.83 3.53
N MET A 89 26.13 8.15 4.78
CA MET A 89 25.27 8.96 5.66
C MET A 89 24.85 10.31 5.04
N ALA A 90 25.73 10.97 4.29
CA ALA A 90 25.40 12.21 3.59
C ALA A 90 24.29 12.01 2.53
N GLU A 91 24.30 10.87 1.82
CA GLU A 91 23.25 10.53 0.86
C GLU A 91 21.93 10.21 1.56
N ILE A 92 21.99 9.55 2.73
CA ILE A 92 20.82 9.30 3.58
C ILE A 92 20.19 10.63 3.99
N GLN A 93 20.98 11.58 4.47
CA GLN A 93 20.49 12.89 4.90
C GLN A 93 19.78 13.63 3.76
N VAL A 94 20.39 13.70 2.57
CA VAL A 94 19.77 14.30 1.38
C VAL A 94 18.46 13.60 1.01
N MET A 95 18.39 12.26 1.08
CA MET A 95 17.17 11.52 0.79
C MET A 95 16.07 11.79 1.83
N VAL A 96 16.41 11.88 3.10
CA VAL A 96 15.48 12.18 4.19
C VAL A 96 14.96 13.61 4.06
N ASP A 97 15.83 14.59 3.83
CA ASP A 97 15.45 15.99 3.63
C ASP A 97 14.52 16.15 2.43
N ALA A 98 14.80 15.46 1.32
CA ALA A 98 13.93 15.44 0.15
C ALA A 98 12.55 14.83 0.45
N LEU A 99 12.49 13.78 1.28
CA LEU A 99 11.23 13.17 1.72
C LEU A 99 10.45 14.10 2.65
N ILE A 100 11.11 14.81 3.57
CA ILE A 100 10.47 15.79 4.46
C ILE A 100 9.91 16.96 3.66
N ALA A 101 10.66 17.47 2.68
CA ALA A 101 10.20 18.53 1.79
C ALA A 101 8.96 18.12 0.97
N GLU A 102 8.89 16.87 0.53
CA GLU A 102 7.75 16.34 -0.22
C GLU A 102 6.55 15.97 0.68
N PHE A 103 6.84 15.50 1.90
CA PHE A 103 5.86 15.08 2.89
C PHE A 103 6.13 15.78 4.23
N PRO A 104 5.68 17.03 4.40
CA PRO A 104 5.94 17.81 5.63
C PRO A 104 5.46 17.12 6.91
N VAL A 105 4.49 16.20 6.81
CA VAL A 105 4.04 15.34 7.92
C VAL A 105 5.17 14.52 8.55
N LEU A 106 6.28 14.28 7.82
CA LEU A 106 7.44 13.54 8.31
C LEU A 106 8.35 14.38 9.21
N GLU A 107 8.25 15.71 9.19
CA GLU A 107 9.15 16.60 9.94
C GLU A 107 9.12 16.32 11.45
N GLY A 108 7.94 16.06 12.01
CA GLY A 108 7.79 15.71 13.43
C GLY A 108 8.41 14.36 13.82
N TYR A 109 8.59 13.44 12.88
CA TYR A 109 9.17 12.11 13.16
C TYR A 109 10.70 12.08 13.10
N SER A 110 11.34 13.15 12.63
CA SER A 110 12.80 13.20 12.45
C SER A 110 13.56 13.54 13.74
N TYR A 111 12.89 14.10 14.75
CA TYR A 111 13.53 14.65 15.96
C TYR A 111 13.14 13.95 17.26
N ASP A 112 12.14 13.06 17.25
CA ASP A 112 11.60 12.42 18.47
C ASP A 112 12.48 11.29 19.03
N CYS A 113 13.52 10.84 18.32
CA CYS A 113 14.40 9.78 18.83
C CYS A 113 15.38 10.27 19.92
N ALA A 114 15.51 11.60 20.12
CA ALA A 114 16.35 12.16 21.18
C ALA A 114 15.64 12.28 22.55
N ALA A 115 14.31 12.08 22.63
CA ALA A 115 13.52 12.35 23.83
C ALA A 115 13.07 11.11 24.63
N THR A 116 13.49 9.90 24.26
CA THR A 116 13.08 8.66 24.99
C THR A 116 14.23 7.68 25.29
N CYS A 117 15.47 8.15 25.20
CA CYS A 117 16.63 7.43 25.73
C CYS A 117 17.25 8.22 26.90
N ILE A 118 16.55 8.27 28.03
CA ILE A 118 17.13 8.33 29.39
C ILE A 118 16.37 7.31 30.23
#